data_AF-A0A2R7KPK9-F1
#
_entry.id   AF-A0A2R7KPK9-F1
#
_cell.length_a   1.000
_cell.length_b   1.000
_cell.length_c   1.000
_cell.angle_alpha   90.00
_cell.angle_beta   90.00
_cell.angle_gamma   90.00
#
_symmetry.space_group_name_H-M   'P 1'
#
loop_
_entity.id
_entity.type
_entity.pdbx_description
1 polymer ?
#
loop_
_entity_poly.entity_id
_entity_poly.type
_entity_poly.pdbx_seq_one_letter_code
_entity_poly.pdbx_strand_id
1 'polypeptide(L)'
;GLVYFALNEKGEKASNPFKASLFGKQAGYVQLQQHYAQSKELLKNEPSEALLKTTIEMCLQTASNEKEFKKRLLERGINTVVRRNTEGRVYGITFIDHSSKSVWNGSQLGKNLSANVFNDWWNNGTKIEQPVQENGVSKNNATINEDVKQSHKLFDFLVKENMSYSHEENNLIEVFGGLLSNGKAEDYDEELFANQTKKKARRKKR
;
A
#
# COMPACT_ATOMS: atom_id res chain seq x y z
N GLY A 1 -14.77 -7.69 -14.97
CA GLY A 1 -16.02 -6.98 -14.59
C GLY A 1 -16.11 -6.87 -13.08
N LEU A 2 -16.60 -5.75 -12.52
CA LEU A 2 -16.53 -5.49 -11.08
C LEU A 2 -17.60 -6.24 -10.27
N VAL A 3 -17.20 -6.78 -9.13
CA VAL A 3 -18.04 -7.55 -8.20
C VAL A 3 -17.71 -7.12 -6.77
N TYR A 4 -18.73 -7.03 -5.93
CA TYR A 4 -18.65 -6.66 -4.52
C TYR A 4 -18.91 -7.87 -3.61
N PHE A 5 -18.36 -7.80 -2.40
CA PHE A 5 -18.66 -8.71 -1.30
C PHE A 5 -18.91 -7.85 -0.06
N ALA A 6 -19.95 -8.17 0.71
CA ALA A 6 -20.07 -7.69 2.08
C ALA A 6 -18.99 -8.35 2.95
N LEU A 7 -18.37 -7.55 3.81
CA LEU A 7 -17.39 -7.99 4.80
C LEU A 7 -18.05 -8.04 6.19
N ASN A 8 -17.66 -8.99 7.03
CA ASN A 8 -18.06 -9.02 8.44
C ASN A 8 -17.19 -8.05 9.28
N GLU A 9 -17.45 -7.98 10.58
CA GLU A 9 -16.70 -7.13 11.53
C GLU A 9 -15.20 -7.45 11.61
N LYS A 10 -14.80 -8.65 11.17
CA LYS A 10 -13.40 -9.10 11.09
C LYS A 10 -12.75 -8.80 9.75
N GLY A 11 -13.48 -8.22 8.80
CA GLY A 11 -13.00 -7.95 7.44
C GLY A 11 -13.08 -9.16 6.49
N GLU A 12 -13.70 -10.25 6.90
CA GLU A 12 -13.80 -11.48 6.10
C GLU A 12 -15.04 -11.44 5.20
N LYS A 13 -14.98 -12.11 4.03
CA LYS A 13 -16.10 -12.19 3.08
C LYS A 13 -17.29 -12.90 3.75
N ALA A 14 -18.37 -12.15 3.97
CA ALA A 14 -19.57 -12.62 4.66
C ALA A 14 -20.75 -12.91 3.71
N SER A 15 -20.54 -12.80 2.40
CA SER A 15 -21.62 -12.89 1.41
C SER A 15 -21.15 -13.46 0.08
N ASN A 16 -22.15 -13.85 -0.73
CA ASN A 16 -21.93 -14.19 -2.12
C ASN A 16 -21.56 -12.95 -2.95
N PRO A 17 -20.83 -13.12 -4.06
CA PRO A 17 -20.47 -12.02 -4.95
C PRO A 17 -21.70 -11.30 -5.54
N PHE A 18 -21.71 -9.97 -5.48
CA PHE A 18 -22.71 -9.10 -6.11
C PHE A 18 -22.12 -8.40 -7.32
N LYS A 19 -22.77 -8.47 -8.48
CA LYS A 19 -22.31 -7.70 -9.65
C LYS A 19 -22.45 -6.20 -9.38
N ALA A 20 -21.43 -5.43 -9.75
CA ALA A 20 -21.46 -3.97 -9.62
C ALA A 20 -22.67 -3.32 -10.32
N SER A 21 -23.15 -3.92 -11.42
CA SER A 21 -24.33 -3.46 -12.15
C SER A 21 -25.61 -3.42 -11.31
N LEU A 22 -25.69 -4.18 -10.21
CA LEU A 22 -26.84 -4.17 -9.30
C LEU A 22 -26.97 -2.83 -8.55
N PHE A 23 -25.85 -2.12 -8.37
CA PHE A 23 -25.79 -0.85 -7.65
C PHE A 23 -25.89 0.37 -8.60
N GLY A 24 -26.18 0.13 -9.89
CA GLY A 24 -26.26 1.17 -10.91
C GLY A 24 -24.91 1.69 -11.38
N LYS A 25 -24.92 2.81 -12.12
CA LYS A 25 -23.71 3.36 -12.76
C LYS A 25 -22.70 3.94 -11.76
N GLN A 26 -23.18 4.39 -10.60
CA GLN A 26 -22.39 5.10 -9.60
C GLN A 26 -21.44 4.20 -8.79
N ALA A 27 -21.73 2.91 -8.71
CA ALA A 27 -20.84 1.91 -8.11
C ALA A 27 -20.30 0.95 -9.17
N GLY A 28 -20.21 1.44 -10.41
CA GLY A 28 -19.63 0.71 -11.53
C GLY A 28 -18.14 0.96 -11.69
N TYR A 29 -17.49 0.09 -12.46
CA TYR A 29 -16.08 0.21 -12.81
C TYR A 29 -15.73 1.57 -13.45
N VAL A 30 -16.59 2.08 -14.34
CA VAL A 30 -16.38 3.38 -15.01
C VAL A 30 -16.35 4.54 -14.01
N GLN A 31 -17.25 4.54 -13.02
CA GLN A 31 -17.27 5.59 -12.00
C GLN A 31 -16.01 5.55 -11.15
N LEU A 32 -15.54 4.36 -10.77
CA LEU A 32 -14.28 4.22 -10.03
C LEU A 32 -13.08 4.73 -10.85
N GLN A 33 -13.01 4.41 -12.14
CA GLN A 33 -11.95 4.93 -13.01
C GLN A 33 -11.96 6.47 -13.06
N GLN A 34 -13.13 7.08 -13.23
CA GLN A 34 -13.26 8.54 -13.22
C GLN A 34 -12.82 9.13 -11.87
N HIS A 35 -13.24 8.51 -10.76
CA HIS A 35 -12.83 8.91 -9.42
C HIS A 35 -11.31 8.81 -9.26
N TYR A 36 -10.66 7.72 -9.68
CA TYR A 36 -9.21 7.58 -9.60
C TYR A 36 -8.47 8.61 -10.45
N ALA A 37 -8.98 8.93 -11.64
CA ALA A 37 -8.40 9.99 -12.48
C ALA A 37 -8.46 11.35 -11.78
N GLN A 38 -9.61 11.70 -11.19
CA GLN A 38 -9.76 12.92 -10.40
C GLN A 38 -8.84 12.93 -9.18
N SER A 39 -8.79 11.84 -8.41
CA SER A 39 -7.90 11.72 -7.25
C SER A 39 -6.43 11.88 -7.66
N LYS A 40 -6.02 11.35 -8.82
CA LYS A 40 -4.65 11.49 -9.33
C LYS A 40 -4.31 12.94 -9.66
N GLU A 41 -5.24 13.69 -10.24
CA GLU A 41 -5.02 15.13 -10.51
C GLU A 41 -4.98 15.96 -9.21
N LEU A 42 -5.82 15.65 -8.23
CA LEU A 42 -5.76 16.29 -6.90
C LEU A 42 -4.43 16.01 -6.21
N LEU A 43 -3.93 14.78 -6.32
CA LEU A 43 -2.68 14.34 -5.69
C LEU A 43 -1.46 15.11 -6.23
N LYS A 44 -1.44 15.55 -7.48
CA LYS A 44 -0.33 16.34 -8.04
C LYS A 44 -0.12 17.69 -7.36
N ASN A 45 -1.18 18.23 -6.76
CA ASN A 45 -1.17 19.54 -6.11
C ASN A 45 -1.27 19.40 -4.58
N GLU A 46 -0.95 18.22 -4.03
CA GLU A 46 -1.04 17.99 -2.59
C GLU A 46 0.12 18.72 -1.87
N PRO A 47 -0.16 19.75 -1.04
CA PRO A 47 0.87 20.52 -0.34
C PRO A 47 1.75 19.71 0.65
N SER A 48 1.23 18.61 1.18
CA SER A 48 1.89 17.69 2.11
C SER A 48 2.89 16.74 1.42
N GLU A 49 2.92 16.66 0.08
CA GLU A 49 3.87 15.79 -0.64
C GLU A 49 5.32 16.08 -0.22
N ALA A 50 5.70 17.35 -0.16
CA ALA A 50 7.06 17.77 0.21
C ALA A 50 7.41 17.40 1.66
N LEU A 51 6.45 17.51 2.57
CA LEU A 51 6.61 17.13 3.98
C LEU A 51 6.74 15.62 4.13
N LEU A 52 5.88 14.86 3.43
CA LEU A 52 5.93 13.40 3.40
C LEU A 52 7.28 12.92 2.88
N LYS A 53 7.73 13.47 1.75
CA LYS A 53 9.02 13.14 1.15
C LYS A 53 10.18 13.38 2.11
N THR A 54 10.26 14.59 2.69
CA THR A 54 11.31 14.94 3.67
C THR A 54 11.31 13.98 4.86
N THR A 55 10.12 13.62 5.34
CA THR A 55 9.96 12.68 6.46
C THR A 55 10.48 11.29 6.12
N ILE A 56 10.17 10.79 4.93
CA ILE A 56 10.65 9.49 4.44
C ILE A 56 12.17 9.51 4.25
N GLU A 57 12.72 10.55 3.66
CA GLU A 57 14.17 10.69 3.45
C GLU A 57 14.92 10.74 4.79
N MET A 58 14.41 11.48 5.77
CA MET A 58 14.98 11.51 7.12
C MET A 58 14.92 10.12 7.80
N CYS A 59 13.81 9.40 7.68
CA CYS A 59 13.71 8.04 8.20
C CYS A 59 14.67 7.08 7.48
N LEU A 60 14.84 7.24 6.16
CA LEU A 60 15.76 6.44 5.35
C LEU A 60 17.20 6.65 5.83
N GLN A 61 17.63 7.90 6.07
CA GLN A 61 18.99 8.19 6.54
C GLN A 61 19.25 7.68 7.96
N THR A 62 18.26 7.77 8.84
CA THR A 62 18.47 7.54 10.28
C THR A 62 18.13 6.13 10.76
N ALA A 63 17.38 5.33 9.98
CA ALA A 63 17.06 3.95 10.33
C ALA A 63 18.20 2.99 9.95
N SER A 64 18.37 1.93 10.74
CA SER A 64 19.43 0.93 10.57
C SER A 64 18.99 -0.23 9.67
N ASN A 65 17.69 -0.54 9.65
CA ASN A 65 17.11 -1.66 8.90
C ASN A 65 15.64 -1.38 8.53
N GLU A 66 15.03 -2.28 7.73
CA GLU A 66 13.63 -2.19 7.29
C GLU A 66 12.65 -2.05 8.46
N LYS A 67 12.84 -2.85 9.52
CA LYS A 67 11.92 -2.87 10.67
C LYS A 67 11.90 -1.53 11.39
N GLU A 68 13.09 -0.96 11.62
CA GLU A 68 13.22 0.36 12.23
C GLU A 68 12.68 1.47 11.33
N PHE A 69 12.94 1.40 10.02
CA PHE A 69 12.40 2.35 9.06
C PHE A 69 10.87 2.38 9.07
N LYS A 70 10.21 1.21 8.97
CA LYS A 70 8.75 1.09 9.03
C LYS A 70 8.20 1.58 10.36
N LYS A 71 8.84 1.24 11.49
CA LYS A 71 8.42 1.67 12.82
C LYS A 71 8.42 3.19 12.95
N ARG A 72 9.51 3.86 12.53
CA ARG A 72 9.65 5.32 12.63
C ARG A 72 8.65 6.08 11.75
N LEU A 73 8.30 5.50 10.59
CA LEU A 73 7.24 6.04 9.73
C LEU A 73 5.85 5.85 10.35
N LEU A 74 5.59 4.66 10.91
CA LEU A 74 4.31 4.37 11.58
C LEU A 74 4.08 5.32 12.78
N GLU A 75 5.12 5.61 13.57
CA GLU A 75 5.08 6.59 14.66
C GLU A 75 4.73 8.01 14.19
N ARG A 76 4.90 8.29 12.89
CA ARG A 76 4.55 9.57 12.24
C ARG A 76 3.25 9.48 11.44
N GLY A 77 2.48 8.41 11.59
CA GLY A 77 1.23 8.20 10.87
C GLY A 77 1.39 7.80 9.41
N ILE A 78 2.54 7.24 9.02
CA ILE A 78 2.84 6.81 7.65
C ILE A 78 3.03 5.30 7.62
N ASN A 79 2.14 4.58 6.93
CA ASN A 79 2.28 3.16 6.69
C ASN A 79 3.11 2.89 5.43
N THR A 80 3.90 1.83 5.45
CA THR A 80 4.74 1.42 4.31
C THR A 80 4.36 0.02 3.85
N VAL A 81 4.01 -0.10 2.57
CA VAL A 81 3.75 -1.38 1.90
C VAL A 81 4.92 -1.69 0.97
N VAL A 82 5.59 -2.82 1.22
CA VAL A 82 6.74 -3.28 0.43
C VAL A 82 6.32 -4.51 -0.36
N ARG A 83 6.53 -4.48 -1.68
CA ARG A 83 6.23 -5.60 -2.58
C ARG A 83 7.52 -6.31 -2.99
N ARG A 84 7.53 -7.63 -2.83
CA ARG A 84 8.68 -8.50 -3.12
C ARG A 84 8.30 -9.61 -4.09
N ASN A 85 9.24 -10.03 -4.93
CA ASN A 85 9.10 -11.27 -5.71
C ASN A 85 9.47 -12.49 -4.84
N THR A 86 9.39 -13.69 -5.43
CA THR A 86 9.74 -14.97 -4.78
C THR A 86 11.21 -15.06 -4.35
N GLU A 87 12.09 -14.26 -4.95
CA GLU A 87 13.51 -14.19 -4.60
C GLU A 87 13.78 -13.14 -3.51
N GLY A 88 12.73 -12.50 -2.96
CA GLY A 88 12.86 -11.45 -1.95
C GLY A 88 13.24 -10.07 -2.51
N ARG A 89 13.42 -9.91 -3.83
CA ARG A 89 13.72 -8.63 -4.47
C ARG A 89 12.57 -7.66 -4.29
N VAL A 90 12.84 -6.47 -3.75
CA VAL A 90 11.86 -5.40 -3.65
C VAL A 90 11.65 -4.78 -5.03
N TYR A 91 10.44 -4.89 -5.56
CA TYR A 91 10.08 -4.31 -6.87
C TYR A 91 9.11 -3.14 -6.76
N GLY A 92 8.48 -2.95 -5.59
CA GLY A 92 7.56 -1.85 -5.35
C GLY A 92 7.58 -1.43 -3.89
N ILE A 93 7.44 -0.11 -3.66
CA ILE A 93 7.24 0.46 -2.34
C ILE A 93 6.17 1.56 -2.42
N THR A 94 5.25 1.55 -1.48
CA THR A 94 4.14 2.49 -1.38
C THR A 94 4.05 3.02 0.05
N PHE A 95 3.87 4.33 0.18
CA PHE A 95 3.69 5.04 1.43
C PHE A 95 2.23 5.51 1.53
N ILE A 96 1.61 5.28 2.68
CA ILE A 96 0.22 5.64 2.98
C ILE A 96 0.28 6.66 4.11
N ASP A 97 0.04 7.93 3.80
CA ASP A 97 -0.03 8.97 4.80
C ASP A 97 -1.47 9.08 5.31
N HIS A 98 -1.66 8.75 6.59
CA HIS A 98 -2.96 8.81 7.23
C HIS A 98 -3.42 10.25 7.53
N SER A 99 -2.50 11.20 7.62
CA SER A 99 -2.82 12.62 7.88
C SER A 99 -3.46 13.26 6.65
N SER A 100 -2.79 13.18 5.49
CA SER A 100 -3.32 13.70 4.22
C SER A 100 -4.30 12.76 3.52
N LYS A 101 -4.47 11.52 4.03
CA LYS A 101 -5.28 10.46 3.41
C LYS A 101 -4.84 10.16 1.97
N SER A 102 -3.53 10.22 1.74
CA SER A 102 -2.92 10.08 0.42
C SER A 102 -2.03 8.83 0.35
N VAL A 103 -1.83 8.34 -0.88
CA VAL A 103 -1.03 7.15 -1.15
C VAL A 103 -0.05 7.45 -2.26
N TRP A 104 1.24 7.21 -1.99
CA TRP A 104 2.33 7.56 -2.87
C TRP A 104 3.22 6.36 -3.14
N ASN A 105 3.46 6.04 -4.40
CA ASN A 105 4.56 5.12 -4.72
C ASN A 105 5.89 5.85 -4.51
N GLY A 106 6.89 5.14 -4.01
CA GLY A 106 8.18 5.77 -3.72
C GLY A 106 8.81 6.43 -4.96
N SER A 107 8.65 5.81 -6.13
CA SER A 107 9.11 6.40 -7.41
C SER A 107 8.38 7.68 -7.83
N GLN A 108 7.20 7.98 -7.27
CA GLN A 108 6.49 9.24 -7.51
C GLN A 108 7.10 10.37 -6.67
N LEU A 109 7.56 10.07 -5.45
CA LEU A 109 8.18 11.05 -4.55
C LEU A 109 9.64 11.38 -4.95
N GLY A 110 10.35 10.39 -5.51
CA GLY A 110 11.70 10.60 -6.01
C GLY A 110 12.41 9.32 -6.44
N LYS A 111 13.43 9.47 -7.29
CA LYS A 111 14.30 8.34 -7.71
C LYS A 111 15.03 7.72 -6.51
N ASN A 112 15.41 8.57 -5.56
CA ASN A 112 16.06 8.21 -4.30
C ASN A 112 15.13 7.47 -3.32
N LEU A 113 13.82 7.47 -3.57
CA LEU A 113 12.82 6.71 -2.83
C LEU A 113 12.23 5.55 -3.66
N SER A 114 12.87 5.18 -4.76
CA SER A 114 12.43 4.07 -5.60
C SER A 114 12.64 2.71 -4.93
N ALA A 115 11.88 1.71 -5.36
CA ALA A 115 11.98 0.34 -4.86
C ALA A 115 13.40 -0.24 -4.96
N ASN A 116 14.17 0.14 -6.00
CA ASN A 116 15.55 -0.33 -6.16
C ASN A 116 16.46 0.16 -5.03
N VAL A 117 16.32 1.40 -4.57
CA VAL A 117 17.12 1.93 -3.44
C VAL A 117 16.88 1.11 -2.18
N PHE A 118 15.62 0.78 -1.91
CA PHE A 118 15.26 -0.06 -0.77
C PHE A 118 15.68 -1.52 -0.94
N ASN A 119 15.62 -2.06 -2.17
CA ASN A 119 16.17 -3.37 -2.48
C ASN A 119 17.67 -3.44 -2.17
N ASP A 120 18.43 -2.46 -2.65
CA ASP A 120 19.88 -2.43 -2.50
C ASP A 120 20.27 -2.25 -1.03
N TRP A 121 19.54 -1.43 -0.29
CA TRP A 121 19.77 -1.29 1.14
C TRP A 121 19.41 -2.56 1.93
N TRP A 122 18.20 -3.10 1.77
CA TRP A 122 17.72 -4.19 2.63
C TRP A 122 18.24 -5.58 2.24
N ASN A 123 18.52 -5.82 0.96
CA ASN A 123 18.99 -7.13 0.49
C ASN A 123 20.51 -7.14 0.22
N ASN A 124 21.10 -6.03 -0.21
CA ASN A 124 22.52 -5.98 -0.59
C ASN A 124 23.39 -5.22 0.45
N GLY A 125 22.79 -4.60 1.46
CA GLY A 125 23.50 -3.86 2.51
C GLY A 125 24.11 -2.52 2.06
N THR A 126 23.92 -2.14 0.79
CA THR A 126 24.44 -0.89 0.23
C THR A 126 23.44 0.24 0.49
N LYS A 127 23.55 0.86 1.66
CA LYS A 127 22.82 2.08 1.96
C LYS A 127 23.45 3.24 1.21
N ILE A 128 22.73 3.82 0.24
CA ILE A 128 23.20 5.00 -0.48
C ILE A 128 23.14 6.20 0.47
N GLU A 129 24.30 6.69 0.90
CA GLU A 129 24.41 7.99 1.57
C GLU A 129 24.10 9.08 0.54
N GLN A 130 23.02 9.84 0.76
CA GLN A 130 22.70 10.96 -0.11
C GLN A 130 23.56 12.17 0.29
N PRO A 131 24.07 12.95 -0.67
CA PRO A 131 24.81 14.16 -0.34
C PRO A 131 23.89 15.11 0.42
N VAL A 132 24.34 15.52 1.61
CA VAL A 132 23.67 16.50 2.46
C VAL A 132 23.57 17.80 1.68
N GLN A 133 22.36 18.20 1.29
CA GLN A 133 22.11 19.62 1.05
C GLN A 133 21.96 20.26 2.42
N GLU A 134 23.03 20.90 2.88
CA GLU A 134 23.02 21.76 4.07
C GLU A 134 22.10 22.95 3.81
N ASN A 135 20.80 22.77 3.99
CA ASN A 135 19.87 23.87 4.14
C ASN A 135 19.31 23.79 5.56
N GLY A 136 19.97 24.54 6.46
CA GLY A 136 19.45 25.07 7.71
C GLY A 136 18.70 24.09 8.61
N VAL A 137 19.38 23.62 9.66
CA VAL A 137 18.75 23.04 10.84
C VAL A 137 17.70 24.02 11.38
N SER A 138 16.43 23.83 11.02
CA SER A 138 15.31 24.41 11.72
C SER A 138 14.83 23.36 12.72
N LYS A 139 15.25 23.51 13.99
CA LYS A 139 14.73 22.75 15.13
C LYS A 139 13.27 23.15 15.36
N ASN A 140 12.37 22.68 14.50
CA ASN A 140 10.95 22.80 14.74
C ASN A 140 10.51 21.50 15.43
N ASN A 141 10.60 21.52 16.76
CA ASN A 141 9.77 20.65 17.59
C ASN A 141 8.32 21.08 17.38
N ALA A 142 7.71 20.62 16.28
CA ALA A 142 6.29 20.77 16.08
C ALA A 142 5.61 19.90 17.15
N THR A 143 4.96 20.56 18.10
CA THR A 143 4.08 19.99 19.10
C THR A 143 3.20 18.95 18.43
N ILE A 144 3.32 17.71 18.91
CA ILE A 144 2.52 16.57 18.52
C ILE A 144 1.08 16.92 18.88
N ASN A 145 0.25 17.24 17.88
CA ASN A 145 -1.19 17.22 18.08
C ASN A 145 -1.57 15.77 18.40
N GLU A 146 -2.12 15.54 19.58
CA GLU A 146 -2.44 14.23 20.16
C GLU A 146 -3.51 13.44 19.39
N ASP A 147 -4.03 13.96 18.27
CA ASP A 147 -5.14 13.39 17.53
C ASP A 147 -4.76 12.26 16.54
N VAL A 148 -3.47 11.95 16.36
CA VAL A 148 -3.00 10.88 15.44
C VAL A 148 -2.73 9.57 16.18
N LYS A 149 -3.60 9.16 17.12
CA LYS A 149 -3.39 7.93 17.89
C LYS A 149 -4.24 6.73 17.48
N GLN A 150 -5.08 6.85 16.45
CA GLN A 150 -5.83 5.69 15.99
C GLN A 150 -5.86 5.63 14.47
N SER A 151 -4.92 4.85 13.91
CA SER A 151 -5.19 4.17 12.64
C SER A 151 -6.60 3.58 12.73
N HIS A 152 -7.45 3.87 11.75
CA HIS A 152 -8.80 3.33 11.73
C HIS A 152 -8.73 1.80 11.84
N LYS A 153 -9.62 1.18 12.62
CA LYS A 153 -9.71 -0.29 12.77
C LYS A 153 -9.71 -1.05 11.43
N LEU A 154 -10.19 -0.39 10.36
CA LEU A 154 -10.15 -0.89 8.99
C LEU A 154 -8.72 -1.19 8.49
N PHE A 155 -7.69 -0.52 9.01
CA PHE A 155 -6.29 -0.65 8.60
C PHE A 155 -5.40 -1.32 9.67
N ASP A 156 -5.98 -1.81 10.78
CA ASP A 156 -5.23 -2.53 11.82
C ASP A 156 -4.45 -3.74 11.27
N PHE A 157 -4.93 -4.29 10.15
CA PHE A 157 -4.27 -5.38 9.46
C PHE A 157 -2.88 -4.98 8.90
N LEU A 158 -2.68 -3.73 8.46
CA LEU A 158 -1.36 -3.23 8.03
C LEU A 158 -0.37 -3.20 9.21
N VAL A 159 -0.89 -3.01 10.43
CA VAL A 159 -0.09 -2.94 11.65
C VAL A 159 0.29 -4.34 12.14
N LYS A 160 -0.64 -5.31 12.09
CA LYS A 160 -0.40 -6.70 12.52
C LYS A 160 0.67 -7.42 11.71
N GLU A 161 0.74 -7.19 10.41
CA GLU A 161 1.76 -7.81 9.54
C GLU A 161 3.19 -7.36 9.90
N ASN A 162 3.35 -6.16 10.47
CA ASN A 162 4.66 -5.65 10.89
C ASN A 162 5.22 -6.30 12.18
N MET A 163 4.42 -7.05 12.94
CA MET A 163 4.82 -7.69 14.20
C MET A 163 5.26 -9.16 14.01
N SER A 164 4.82 -9.81 12.93
CA SER A 164 5.01 -11.24 12.65
C SER A 164 6.04 -11.47 11.55
N TYR A 165 7.32 -11.16 11.80
CA TYR A 165 8.42 -11.61 10.94
C TYR A 165 8.91 -12.98 11.41
N SER A 166 8.15 -14.02 11.07
CA SER A 166 8.73 -15.34 10.79
C SER A 166 8.56 -15.59 9.30
N HIS A 167 9.59 -16.20 8.74
CA HIS A 167 9.88 -16.32 7.32
C HIS A 167 8.84 -17.17 6.58
N GLU A 168 7.65 -16.65 6.27
CA GLU A 168 6.76 -17.25 5.28
C GLU A 168 6.06 -16.18 4.44
N GLU A 169 6.05 -16.45 3.14
CA GLU A 169 5.65 -15.58 2.05
C GLU A 169 4.17 -15.15 2.15
N ASN A 170 3.83 -13.97 1.61
CA ASN A 170 2.49 -13.59 1.13
C ASN A 170 1.39 -13.11 2.11
N ASN A 171 1.66 -12.70 3.35
CA ASN A 171 0.57 -12.36 4.29
C ASN A 171 -0.31 -11.15 3.92
N LEU A 172 0.21 -10.13 3.22
CA LEU A 172 -0.61 -9.02 2.71
C LEU A 172 -1.63 -9.48 1.65
N ILE A 173 -1.32 -10.55 0.90
CA ILE A 173 -2.19 -11.13 -0.13
C ILE A 173 -3.32 -11.96 0.50
N GLU A 174 -3.04 -12.70 1.58
CA GLU A 174 -4.05 -13.45 2.34
C GLU A 174 -5.04 -12.53 3.07
N VAL A 175 -4.53 -11.48 3.71
CA VAL A 175 -5.33 -10.56 4.54
C VAL A 175 -6.26 -9.67 3.70
N PHE A 176 -5.83 -9.24 2.51
CA PHE A 176 -6.68 -8.48 1.59
C PHE A 176 -7.45 -9.36 0.59
N GLY A 177 -7.26 -10.68 0.59
CA GLY A 177 -7.86 -11.56 -0.41
C GLY A 177 -7.68 -11.05 -1.86
N GLY A 178 -6.49 -10.52 -2.17
CA GLY A 178 -6.15 -9.96 -3.49
C GLY A 178 -6.48 -8.48 -3.73
N LEU A 179 -6.90 -7.70 -2.72
CA LEU A 179 -7.35 -6.31 -2.95
C LEU A 179 -6.25 -5.28 -3.27
N LEU A 180 -4.99 -5.54 -2.91
CA LEU A 180 -3.88 -4.70 -3.39
C LEU A 180 -3.38 -5.27 -4.70
N SER A 181 -3.94 -4.76 -5.79
CA SER A 181 -3.57 -5.14 -7.16
C SER A 181 -2.06 -5.11 -7.35
N ASN A 182 -1.49 -6.29 -7.58
CA ASN A 182 -0.22 -6.44 -8.25
C ASN A 182 -0.35 -5.69 -9.58
N GLY A 183 0.55 -4.74 -9.87
CA GLY A 183 0.65 -4.11 -11.19
C GLY A 183 1.01 -5.07 -12.34
N LYS A 184 0.90 -6.39 -12.12
CA LYS A 184 1.05 -7.50 -13.08
C LYS A 184 0.20 -8.75 -12.77
N ALA A 185 -0.72 -8.74 -11.79
CA ALA A 185 -1.54 -9.94 -11.47
C ALA A 185 -3.05 -9.72 -11.61
N GLU A 186 -3.46 -8.85 -12.55
CA GLU A 186 -4.83 -8.93 -13.05
C GLU A 186 -5.12 -10.33 -13.63
N ASP A 187 -4.12 -10.98 -14.25
CA ASP A 187 -4.29 -12.31 -14.86
C ASP A 187 -4.48 -13.46 -13.86
N TYR A 188 -3.76 -13.49 -12.73
CA TYR A 188 -3.77 -14.70 -11.85
C TYR A 188 -5.13 -14.89 -11.16
N ASP A 189 -5.69 -13.82 -10.59
CA ASP A 189 -6.97 -13.87 -9.90
C ASP A 189 -8.16 -13.94 -10.89
N GLU A 190 -8.05 -13.32 -12.07
CA GLU A 190 -9.03 -13.45 -13.14
C GLU A 190 -9.05 -14.89 -13.68
N GLU A 191 -7.90 -15.53 -13.81
CA GLU A 191 -7.76 -16.91 -14.26
C GLU A 191 -8.31 -17.91 -13.22
N LEU A 192 -8.05 -17.71 -11.92
CA LEU A 192 -8.65 -18.50 -10.85
C LEU A 192 -10.19 -18.39 -10.85
N PHE A 193 -10.73 -17.18 -11.01
CA PHE A 193 -12.17 -16.95 -11.10
C PHE A 193 -12.80 -17.54 -12.37
N ALA A 194 -12.15 -17.38 -13.53
CA ALA A 194 -12.55 -17.98 -14.79
C ALA A 194 -12.57 -19.52 -14.69
N ASN A 195 -11.60 -20.11 -14.02
CA ASN A 195 -11.54 -21.56 -13.81
C ASN A 195 -12.67 -22.07 -12.90
N GLN A 196 -13.05 -21.32 -11.86
CA GLN A 196 -14.18 -21.68 -11.00
C GLN A 196 -15.53 -21.56 -11.73
N THR A 197 -15.73 -20.50 -12.52
CA THR A 197 -16.97 -20.29 -13.29
C THR A 197 -17.12 -21.31 -14.43
N LYS A 198 -16.04 -21.66 -15.12
CA LYS A 198 -16.01 -22.75 -16.13
C LYS A 198 -16.30 -24.13 -15.53
N LYS A 199 -15.78 -24.44 -14.33
CA LYS A 199 -16.08 -25.70 -13.61
C LYS A 199 -17.56 -25.82 -13.23
N LYS A 200 -18.19 -24.73 -12.80
CA LYS A 200 -19.64 -24.70 -12.47
C LYS A 200 -20.53 -24.83 -13.72
N ALA A 201 -20.13 -24.25 -14.86
CA ALA A 201 -20.87 -24.38 -16.12
C ALA A 201 -20.83 -25.81 -16.68
N ARG A 202 -19.69 -26.51 -16.58
CA ARG A 202 -19.55 -27.92 -16.99
C ARG A 202 -20.39 -28.88 -16.15
N ARG A 203 -20.58 -28.58 -14.86
CA ARG A 203 -21.41 -29.38 -13.93
C ARG A 203 -22.91 -29.23 -14.15
N LYS A 204 -23.36 -28.12 -14.74
CA LYS A 204 -24.77 -27.86 -15.10
C LYS A 204 -25.18 -28.44 -16.45
N LYS A 205 -24.23 -28.95 -17.24
CA LYS A 205 -24.42 -29.47 -18.60
C LYS A 205 -24.31 -31.00 -18.69
N ARG A 206 -24.11 -31.67 -17.55
CA ARG A 206 -24.27 -33.12 -17.34
C ARG A 206 -25.51 -33.34 -16.50
#